data_AF-A0A7W0FFR8-F1
#
_entry.id   AF-A0A7W0FFR8-F1
#
_cell.length_a   1.000
_cell.length_b   1.000
_cell.length_c   1.000
_cell.angle_alpha   90.00
_cell.angle_beta   90.00
_cell.angle_gamma   90.00
#
_symmetry.space_group_name_H-M   'P 1'
#
loop_
_entity.id
_entity.type
_entity.pdbx_description
1 polymer ?
#
loop_
_entity_poly.entity_id
_entity_poly.type
_entity_poly.pdbx_seq_one_letter_code
_entity_poly.pdbx_strand_id
1 'polypeptide(L)'
;MSMIMIFLTAGAVIFGLMFSLWIVSLLVKNASIVDIFWGFGFVISAWVYYFLTPDGFLVRKLIIVGLSTIWGLRLTIHILTRNWGKPEDFRYQKWRGEHGKIWWIRSLFQVFILQGFLMWLISVPLLAGQYSTL
;
A
#
# COMPACT_ATOMS: atom_id res chain seq x y z
N MET A 1 -3.41 -18.12 13.75
CA MET A 1 -3.94 -16.82 14.27
C MET A 1 -5.35 -16.63 13.75
N SER A 2 -6.24 -15.92 14.46
CA SER A 2 -7.56 -15.62 13.91
C SER A 2 -7.45 -14.69 12.70
N MET A 3 -8.40 -14.80 11.76
CA MET A 3 -8.45 -13.95 10.57
C MET A 3 -8.38 -12.45 10.91
N ILE A 4 -9.05 -12.04 11.99
CA ILE A 4 -9.05 -10.64 12.47
C ILE A 4 -7.64 -10.21 12.90
N MET A 5 -6.90 -11.03 13.66
CA MET A 5 -5.55 -10.68 14.08
C MET A 5 -4.62 -10.53 12.88
N ILE A 6 -4.71 -11.43 11.91
CA ILE A 6 -3.89 -11.38 10.68
C ILE A 6 -4.21 -10.10 9.88
N PHE A 7 -5.49 -9.77 9.75
CA PHE A 7 -5.94 -8.55 9.09
C PHE A 7 -5.39 -7.30 9.77
N LEU A 8 -5.48 -7.22 11.11
CA LEU A 8 -4.93 -6.11 11.88
C LEU A 8 -3.40 -6.01 11.79
N THR A 9 -2.69 -7.15 11.79
CA THR A 9 -1.23 -7.17 11.60
C THR A 9 -0.84 -6.60 10.24
N ALA A 10 -1.51 -7.01 9.16
CA ALA A 10 -1.25 -6.42 7.84
C ALA A 10 -1.59 -4.93 7.79
N GLY A 11 -2.66 -4.50 8.45
CA GLY A 11 -3.00 -3.08 8.61
C GLY A 11 -1.87 -2.31 9.29
N ALA A 12 -1.36 -2.81 10.42
CA ALA A 12 -0.24 -2.20 11.13
C ALA A 12 1.02 -2.08 10.27
N VAL A 13 1.34 -3.12 9.48
CA VAL A 13 2.44 -3.09 8.51
C VAL A 13 2.21 -2.00 7.46
N ILE A 14 1.03 -1.94 6.85
CA ILE A 14 0.72 -0.93 5.82
C ILE A 14 0.75 0.49 6.40
N PHE A 15 0.19 0.73 7.59
CA PHE A 15 0.24 2.06 8.21
C PHE A 15 1.66 2.46 8.61
N GLY A 16 2.49 1.52 9.10
CA GLY A 16 3.90 1.78 9.37
C GLY A 16 4.68 2.17 8.11
N LEU A 17 4.39 1.50 6.99
CA LEU A 17 4.98 1.83 5.69
C LEU A 17 4.48 3.17 5.17
N MET A 18 3.17 3.45 5.26
CA MET A 18 2.60 4.75 4.85
C MET A 18 3.16 5.91 5.67
N PHE A 19 3.38 5.71 6.96
CA PHE A 19 4.04 6.70 7.82
C PHE A 19 5.50 6.92 7.39
N SER A 20 6.22 5.84 7.08
CA SER A 20 7.61 5.93 6.58
C SER A 20 7.67 6.64 5.22
N LEU A 21 6.76 6.32 4.30
CA LEU A 21 6.61 6.99 3.01
C LEU A 21 6.24 8.46 3.17
N TRP A 22 5.38 8.80 4.13
CA TRP A 22 5.08 10.19 4.43
C TRP A 22 6.33 10.96 4.83
N ILE A 23 7.17 10.43 5.72
CA ILE A 23 8.46 11.05 6.09
C ILE A 23 9.32 11.26 4.84
N VAL A 24 9.47 10.22 4.00
CA VAL A 24 10.22 10.31 2.74
C VAL A 24 9.63 11.41 1.84
N SER A 25 8.31 11.49 1.72
CA SER A 25 7.61 12.48 0.90
C SER A 25 7.89 13.93 1.31
N LEU A 26 8.11 14.18 2.61
CA LEU A 26 8.49 15.49 3.12
C LEU A 26 9.93 15.83 2.73
N LEU A 27 10.85 14.87 2.82
CA LEU A 27 12.26 15.04 2.44
C LEU A 27 12.41 15.30 0.94
N VAL A 28 11.74 14.50 0.09
CA VAL A 28 11.79 14.66 -1.36
C VAL A 28 10.81 15.73 -1.88
N LYS A 29 10.02 16.34 -0.98
CA LYS A 29 8.95 17.31 -1.28
C LYS A 29 8.00 16.83 -2.38
N ASN A 30 7.66 15.55 -2.35
CA ASN A 30 6.82 14.91 -3.35
C ASN A 30 5.92 13.84 -2.74
N ALA A 31 4.63 14.15 -2.59
CA ALA A 31 3.61 13.24 -2.10
C ALA A 31 3.13 12.22 -3.14
N SER A 32 3.45 12.40 -4.44
CA SER A 32 3.05 11.46 -5.48
C SER A 32 3.75 10.09 -5.40
N ILE A 33 4.77 9.97 -4.54
CA ILE A 33 5.43 8.68 -4.26
C ILE A 33 4.46 7.64 -3.69
N VAL A 34 3.36 8.08 -3.05
CA VAL A 34 2.32 7.18 -2.56
C VAL A 34 1.65 6.41 -3.70
N ASP A 35 1.48 7.05 -4.87
CA ASP A 35 0.83 6.44 -6.03
C ASP A 35 1.69 5.31 -6.60
N ILE A 36 3.02 5.43 -6.51
CA ILE A 36 3.98 4.38 -6.90
C ILE A 36 3.88 3.19 -5.95
N PHE A 37 3.71 3.48 -4.65
CA PHE A 37 3.67 2.47 -3.60
C PHE A 37 2.39 1.62 -3.63
N TRP A 38 1.32 2.06 -4.30
CA TRP A 38 0.05 1.33 -4.32
C TRP A 38 0.17 -0.14 -4.72
N GLY A 39 0.83 -0.40 -5.85
CA GLY A 39 1.05 -1.78 -6.31
C GLY A 39 1.85 -2.59 -5.30
N PHE A 40 2.97 -2.03 -4.83
CA PHE A 40 3.89 -2.68 -3.90
C PHE A 40 3.26 -2.94 -2.52
N GLY A 41 2.41 -2.04 -2.03
CA GLY A 41 1.67 -2.25 -0.78
C GLY A 41 0.76 -3.47 -0.83
N PHE A 42 0.06 -3.71 -1.95
CA PHE A 42 -0.69 -4.96 -2.12
C PHE A 42 0.19 -6.20 -2.23
N VAL A 43 1.38 -6.10 -2.83
CA VAL A 43 2.36 -7.19 -2.81
C VAL A 43 2.71 -7.53 -1.36
N ILE A 44 3.07 -6.53 -0.56
CA ILE A 44 3.39 -6.72 0.85
C ILE A 44 2.21 -7.34 1.61
N SER A 45 1.00 -6.83 1.45
CA SER A 45 -0.19 -7.41 2.09
C SER A 45 -0.38 -8.88 1.73
N ALA A 46 -0.25 -9.24 0.44
CA ALA A 46 -0.39 -10.62 -0.02
C ALA A 46 0.63 -11.55 0.67
N TRP A 47 1.89 -11.13 0.75
CA TRP A 47 2.96 -11.90 1.40
C TRP A 47 2.80 -11.96 2.93
N VAL A 48 2.40 -10.87 3.58
CA VAL A 48 2.10 -10.88 5.03
C VAL A 48 0.99 -11.89 5.32
N TYR A 49 -0.10 -11.88 4.55
CA TYR A 49 -1.17 -12.87 4.68
C TYR A 49 -0.67 -14.29 4.45
N TYR A 50 0.17 -14.51 3.44
CA TYR A 50 0.74 -15.81 3.13
C TYR A 50 1.51 -16.42 4.30
N PHE A 51 2.40 -15.64 4.92
CA PHE A 51 3.23 -16.10 6.03
C PHE A 51 2.43 -16.28 7.33
N LEU A 52 1.36 -15.50 7.53
CA LEU A 52 0.52 -15.57 8.73
C LEU A 52 -0.63 -16.58 8.63
N THR A 53 -0.85 -17.18 7.46
CA THR A 53 -1.83 -18.25 7.22
C THR A 53 -1.13 -19.57 6.88
N PRO A 54 -0.38 -20.22 7.79
CA PRO A 54 0.41 -21.41 7.44
C PRO A 54 -0.45 -22.57 6.93
N ASP A 55 -1.70 -22.65 7.37
CA ASP A 55 -2.66 -23.69 6.97
C ASP A 55 -3.37 -23.36 5.64
N GLY A 56 -4.00 -24.35 5.03
CA GLY A 56 -4.82 -24.21 3.81
C GLY A 56 -4.17 -24.76 2.54
N PHE A 57 -4.86 -24.61 1.41
CA PHE A 57 -4.43 -25.20 0.14
C PHE A 57 -3.27 -24.38 -0.49
N LEU A 58 -2.06 -24.93 -0.40
CA LEU A 58 -0.81 -24.26 -0.79
C LEU A 58 -0.84 -23.71 -2.22
N VAL A 59 -1.34 -24.48 -3.19
CA VAL A 59 -1.33 -24.09 -4.61
C VAL A 59 -2.16 -22.82 -4.84
N ARG A 60 -3.36 -22.73 -4.23
CA ARG A 60 -4.19 -21.52 -4.31
C ARG A 60 -3.47 -20.31 -3.73
N LYS A 61 -2.84 -20.46 -2.57
CA LYS A 61 -2.09 -19.38 -1.92
C LYS A 61 -0.95 -18.88 -2.81
N LEU A 62 -0.18 -19.80 -3.41
CA LEU A 62 0.90 -19.47 -4.32
C LEU A 62 0.40 -18.74 -5.58
N ILE A 63 -0.75 -19.14 -6.13
CA ILE A 63 -1.38 -18.44 -7.25
C ILE A 63 -1.78 -17.01 -6.83
N ILE A 64 -2.45 -16.84 -5.68
CA ILE A 64 -2.87 -15.52 -5.19
C ILE A 64 -1.67 -14.60 -5.00
N VAL A 65 -0.64 -15.06 -4.30
CA VAL A 65 0.56 -14.27 -4.02
C VAL A 65 1.35 -13.99 -5.30
N GLY A 66 1.48 -14.99 -6.18
CA GLY A 66 2.16 -14.86 -7.46
C GLY A 66 1.50 -13.81 -8.36
N LEU A 67 0.19 -13.93 -8.58
CA LEU A 67 -0.57 -12.98 -9.39
C LEU A 67 -0.56 -11.57 -8.78
N SER A 68 -0.73 -11.45 -7.46
CA SER A 68 -0.66 -10.17 -6.76
C SER A 68 0.71 -9.53 -6.89
N THR A 69 1.78 -10.33 -6.82
CA THR A 69 3.17 -9.87 -6.99
C THR A 69 3.41 -9.39 -8.41
N ILE A 70 3.04 -10.18 -9.42
CA ILE A 70 3.21 -9.81 -10.84
C ILE A 70 2.44 -8.53 -11.14
N TRP A 71 1.17 -8.46 -10.78
CA TRP A 71 0.33 -7.28 -11.01
C TRP A 71 0.83 -6.06 -10.24
N GLY A 72 1.13 -6.22 -8.95
CA GLY A 72 1.53 -5.12 -8.07
C GLY A 72 2.88 -4.54 -8.45
N LEU A 73 3.87 -5.39 -8.73
CA LEU A 73 5.17 -4.93 -9.22
C LEU A 73 5.07 -4.28 -10.60
N ARG A 74 4.29 -4.86 -11.53
CA ARG A 74 4.04 -4.23 -12.84
C ARG A 74 3.45 -2.83 -12.67
N LEU A 75 2.45 -2.66 -11.80
CA LEU A 75 1.82 -1.37 -11.53
C LEU A 75 2.83 -0.38 -10.93
N THR A 76 3.57 -0.78 -9.90
CA THR A 76 4.58 0.05 -9.26
C THR A 76 5.67 0.49 -10.24
N ILE A 77 6.22 -0.45 -11.03
CA ILE A 77 7.24 -0.15 -12.04
C ILE A 77 6.68 0.79 -13.12
N HIS A 78 5.46 0.55 -13.59
CA HIS A 78 4.83 1.41 -14.59
C HIS A 78 4.63 2.85 -14.10
N ILE A 79 4.13 3.04 -12.87
CA ILE A 79 3.94 4.39 -12.31
C ILE A 79 5.30 5.05 -12.02
N LEU A 80 6.27 4.28 -11.50
CA LEU A 80 7.62 4.76 -11.24
C LEU A 80 8.28 5.27 -12.52
N THR A 81 8.28 4.46 -13.58
CA THR A 81 8.86 4.84 -14.89
C THR A 81 8.13 6.01 -15.52
N ARG A 82 6.79 6.05 -15.43
CA ARG A 82 5.98 7.16 -15.95
C ARG A 82 6.25 8.48 -15.24
N ASN A 83 6.52 8.44 -13.93
CA ASN A 83 6.72 9.61 -13.09
C ASN A 83 8.20 9.94 -12.85
N TRP A 84 9.13 9.15 -13.40
CA TRP A 84 10.56 9.34 -13.19
C TRP A 84 11.01 10.70 -13.76
N GLY A 85 11.71 11.48 -12.93
CA GLY A 85 12.21 12.82 -13.31
C GLY A 85 11.12 13.90 -13.45
N LYS A 86 9.85 13.59 -13.21
CA LYS A 86 8.76 14.57 -13.24
C LYS A 86 8.59 15.24 -11.86
N PRO A 87 8.13 16.50 -11.83
CA PRO A 87 7.77 17.15 -10.58
C PRO A 87 6.58 16.42 -9.91
N GLU A 88 6.29 16.79 -8.66
CA GLU A 88 5.10 16.31 -7.93
C GLU A 88 3.83 16.46 -8.79
N ASP A 89 2.93 15.47 -8.73
CA ASP A 89 1.67 15.49 -9.48
C ASP A 89 0.84 16.73 -9.13
N PHE A 90 0.21 17.34 -10.13
CA PHE A 90 -0.56 18.58 -10.02
C PHE A 90 -1.58 18.55 -8.88
N ARG A 91 -2.21 17.41 -8.58
CA ARG A 91 -3.16 17.26 -7.48
C ARG A 91 -2.54 17.58 -6.13
N TYR A 92 -1.38 16.99 -5.86
CA TYR A 92 -0.66 17.20 -4.59
C TYR A 92 -0.03 18.59 -4.54
N GLN A 93 0.45 19.12 -5.67
CA GLN A 93 0.93 20.51 -5.74
C GLN A 93 -0.16 21.53 -5.41
N LYS A 94 -1.37 21.34 -5.98
CA LYS A 94 -2.52 22.21 -5.72
C LYS A 94 -2.90 22.17 -4.24
N TRP A 95 -3.05 20.98 -3.66
CA TRP A 95 -3.36 20.86 -2.24
C TRP A 95 -2.26 21.43 -1.34
N ARG A 96 -0.99 21.24 -1.69
CA ARG A 96 0.14 21.86 -0.99
C ARG A 96 0.06 23.39 -1.03
N GLY A 97 -0.30 23.97 -2.18
CA GLY A 97 -0.51 25.41 -2.35
C GLY A 97 -1.68 25.94 -1.51
N GLU A 98 -2.80 25.22 -1.48
CA GLU A 98 -4.00 25.58 -0.70
C GLU A 98 -3.78 25.52 0.82
N HIS A 99 -2.95 24.58 1.29
CA HIS A 99 -2.78 24.30 2.73
C HIS A 99 -1.49 24.87 3.33
N GLY A 100 -0.57 25.35 2.50
CA GLY A 100 0.65 26.07 2.90
C GLY A 100 1.41 25.41 4.06
N LYS A 101 1.54 26.14 5.17
CA LYS A 101 2.32 25.72 6.36
C LYS A 101 1.78 24.45 7.05
N ILE A 102 0.52 24.10 6.84
CA ILE A 102 -0.14 22.94 7.49
C ILE A 102 -0.08 21.70 6.58
N TRP A 103 0.47 21.81 5.36
CA TRP A 103 0.54 20.72 4.39
C TRP A 103 1.20 19.45 4.94
N TRP A 104 2.23 19.57 5.78
CA TRP A 104 2.95 18.41 6.32
C TRP A 104 2.02 17.47 7.10
N ILE A 105 1.17 17.98 7.99
CA ILE A 105 0.22 17.16 8.76
C ILE A 105 -1.04 16.82 7.96
N ARG A 106 -1.50 17.73 7.09
CA ARG A 106 -2.66 17.48 6.21
C ARG A 106 -2.37 16.34 5.24
N SER A 107 -1.20 16.33 4.62
CA SER A 107 -0.78 15.25 3.71
C SER A 107 -0.73 13.90 4.42
N LEU A 108 -0.29 13.84 5.69
CA LEU A 108 -0.34 12.59 6.46
C LEU A 108 -1.75 12.00 6.48
N PHE A 109 -2.75 12.77 6.92
CA PHE A 109 -4.11 12.25 7.07
C PHE A 109 -4.85 12.10 5.74
N GLN A 110 -4.78 13.12 4.87
CA GLN A 110 -5.55 13.19 3.64
C GLN A 110 -4.98 12.30 2.53
N VAL A 111 -3.65 12.08 2.51
CA VAL A 111 -2.98 11.29 1.48
C VAL A 111 -2.58 9.93 2.04
N PHE A 112 -1.68 9.88 3.02
CA PHE A 112 -1.03 8.62 3.41
C PHE A 112 -1.91 7.71 4.27
N ILE A 113 -2.56 8.23 5.31
CA ILE A 113 -3.45 7.44 6.18
C ILE A 113 -4.70 7.02 5.41
N LEU A 114 -5.32 7.92 4.67
CA LEU A 114 -6.50 7.58 3.86
C LEU A 114 -6.17 6.50 2.82
N GLN A 115 -5.09 6.65 2.06
CA GLN A 115 -4.72 5.64 1.08
C GLN A 115 -4.25 4.33 1.73
N GLY A 116 -3.56 4.38 2.86
CA GLY A 116 -3.22 3.21 3.66
C GLY A 116 -4.45 2.45 4.14
N PHE A 117 -5.46 3.16 4.64
CA PHE A 117 -6.73 2.58 5.04
C PHE A 117 -7.46 1.92 3.87
N LEU A 118 -7.56 2.61 2.73
CA LEU A 118 -8.19 2.05 1.53
C LEU A 118 -7.45 0.82 1.03
N MET A 119 -6.12 0.86 0.97
CA MET A 119 -5.30 -0.28 0.57
C MET A 119 -5.50 -1.48 1.51
N TRP A 120 -5.47 -1.24 2.82
CA TRP A 120 -5.73 -2.27 3.82
C TRP A 120 -7.13 -2.89 3.65
N LEU A 121 -8.17 -2.07 3.51
CA LEU A 121 -9.55 -2.52 3.29
C LEU A 121 -9.71 -3.30 1.98
N ILE A 122 -9.14 -2.79 0.88
CA ILE A 122 -9.22 -3.42 -0.45
C ILE A 122 -8.43 -4.74 -0.47
N SER A 123 -7.45 -4.93 0.43
CA SER A 123 -6.68 -6.18 0.52
C SER A 123 -7.46 -7.36 1.13
N VAL A 124 -8.67 -7.15 1.67
CA VAL A 124 -9.50 -8.20 2.31
C VAL A 124 -9.66 -9.47 1.46
N PRO A 125 -9.93 -9.41 0.14
CA PRO A 125 -10.03 -10.63 -0.69
C PRO A 125 -8.74 -11.45 -0.74
N LEU A 126 -7.56 -10.80 -0.62
CA LEU A 126 -6.27 -11.48 -0.58
C LEU A 126 -6.10 -12.30 0.70
N LEU A 127 -6.66 -11.83 1.83
CA LEU A 127 -6.70 -12.59 3.07
C LEU A 127 -7.75 -13.71 2.99
N ALA A 128 -8.98 -13.39 2.56
CA ALA A 128 -10.06 -14.36 2.48
C ALA A 128 -9.69 -15.57 1.59
N GLY A 129 -9.08 -15.33 0.43
CA GLY A 129 -8.64 -16.40 -0.47
C GLY A 129 -7.52 -17.30 0.10
N GLN A 130 -6.71 -16.77 1.01
CA GLN A 130 -5.61 -17.50 1.64
C GLN A 130 -5.99 -18.18 2.95
N TYR A 131 -6.99 -17.64 3.67
CA TYR A 131 -7.48 -18.19 4.94
C TYR A 131 -8.42 -19.39 4.73
N SER A 132 -9.06 -19.51 3.56
CA SER A 132 -9.95 -20.64 3.26
C SER A 132 -9.21 -21.98 3.32
N THR A 133 -9.80 -22.96 3.99
CA THR A 133 -9.27 -24.33 4.14
C THR A 133 -9.80 -25.30 3.09
N LEU A 134 -10.89 -24.96 2.41
CA LEU A 134 -11.44 -25.70 1.27
C LEU A 134 -10.57 -25.52 0.03
#